data_AF-A0A7L7T8X6-F1
#
_entry.id   AF-A0A7L7T8X6-F1
#
_cell.length_a   1.000
_cell.length_b   1.000
_cell.length_c   1.000
_cell.angle_alpha   90.00
_cell.angle_beta   90.00
_cell.angle_gamma   90.00
#
_symmetry.space_group_name_H-M   'P 1'
#
loop_
_entity.id
_entity.type
_entity.pdbx_description
1 polymer ?
#
loop_
_entity_poly.entity_id
_entity_poly.type
_entity_poly.pdbx_seq_one_letter_code
_entity_poly.pdbx_strand_id
1 'polypeptide(L)' 'MSFTSNRKTYYNFLMAVPKKRTSISKKRIRKNIWKRKGYRAALKAFSLAKSLSTGSSKSFFCVTNK' A
#
# COMPACT_ATOMS: atom_id res chain seq x y z
N MET A 1 -0.13 -33.21 -36.99
CA MET A 1 -0.20 -32.98 -35.52
C MET A 1 1.19 -32.65 -35.02
N SER A 2 1.51 -31.36 -34.88
CA SER A 2 2.82 -30.89 -34.40
C SER A 2 2.72 -30.57 -32.91
N PHE A 3 3.35 -31.40 -32.07
CA PHE A 3 3.54 -31.10 -30.65
C PHE A 3 4.60 -29.99 -30.52
N THR A 4 4.19 -28.77 -30.18
CA THR A 4 5.15 -27.70 -29.86
C THR A 4 5.77 -27.97 -28.50
N SER A 5 7.04 -28.36 -28.50
CA SER A 5 7.88 -28.55 -27.31
C SER A 5 8.00 -27.25 -26.52
N ASN A 6 7.38 -27.18 -25.34
CA ASN A 6 7.42 -26.03 -24.45
C ASN A 6 8.65 -26.13 -23.51
N ARG A 7 9.86 -25.92 -24.06
CA ARG A 7 11.11 -25.89 -23.29
C ARG A 7 11.22 -24.58 -22.50
N LYS A 8 10.60 -24.48 -21.32
CA LYS A 8 10.76 -23.34 -20.41
C LYS A 8 10.83 -23.72 -18.92
N THR A 9 11.64 -24.71 -18.54
CA THR A 9 11.82 -25.00 -17.09
C THR A 9 13.19 -25.60 -16.75
N TYR A 10 14.30 -24.89 -16.98
CA TYR A 10 15.59 -25.33 -16.39
C TYR A 10 16.47 -24.23 -15.77
N TYR A 11 16.06 -22.95 -15.80
CA TYR A 11 16.78 -21.84 -15.12
C TYR A 11 16.04 -21.23 -13.92
N ASN A 12 14.92 -21.81 -13.48
CA ASN A 12 14.11 -21.28 -12.37
C ASN A 12 14.46 -21.88 -10.98
N PHE A 13 15.54 -22.65 -10.87
CA PHE A 13 15.86 -23.41 -9.65
C PHE A 13 16.36 -22.52 -8.48
N LEU A 14 16.82 -21.30 -8.75
CA LEU A 14 17.39 -20.42 -7.72
C LEU A 14 16.38 -19.51 -7.01
N MET A 15 15.13 -19.42 -7.48
CA MET A 15 14.13 -18.54 -6.88
C MET A 15 12.97 -19.34 -6.26
N ALA A 16 12.64 -19.03 -5.00
CA ALA A 16 11.56 -19.69 -4.30
C ALA A 16 10.20 -19.39 -4.96
N VAL A 17 9.54 -20.43 -5.50
CA VAL A 17 8.24 -20.33 -6.16
C VAL A 17 7.13 -20.72 -5.18
N PRO A 18 6.01 -19.97 -5.10
CA PRO A 18 4.89 -20.33 -4.25
C PRO A 18 4.26 -21.65 -4.70
N LYS A 19 4.28 -22.66 -3.83
CA LYS A 19 3.73 -23.99 -4.14
C LYS A 19 2.21 -24.00 -4.31
N LYS A 20 1.50 -23.08 -3.65
CA LYS A 20 0.03 -22.96 -3.66
C LYS A 20 -0.39 -21.50 -3.66
N ARG A 21 -1.55 -21.22 -4.27
CA ARG A 21 -2.15 -19.87 -4.19
C ARG A 21 -2.58 -19.57 -2.76
N THR A 22 -2.46 -18.30 -2.37
CA THR A 22 -2.94 -17.84 -1.08
C THR A 22 -4.47 -17.84 -1.04
N SER A 23 -5.06 -18.26 0.08
CA SER A 23 -6.52 -18.19 0.26
C SER A 23 -7.02 -16.75 0.17
N ILE A 24 -8.32 -16.59 -0.15
CA ILE A 24 -8.95 -15.27 -0.34
C ILE A 24 -8.86 -14.45 0.95
N SER A 25 -9.12 -15.07 2.10
CA SER A 25 -9.01 -14.41 3.41
C SER A 25 -7.60 -13.88 3.67
N LYS A 26 -6.56 -14.70 3.49
CA LYS A 26 -5.15 -14.29 3.66
C LYS A 26 -4.78 -13.15 2.72
N LYS A 27 -5.26 -13.17 1.46
CA LYS A 27 -5.06 -12.07 0.50
C LYS A 27 -5.72 -10.76 0.99
N ARG A 28 -6.95 -10.81 1.49
CA ARG A 28 -7.69 -9.65 1.99
C ARG A 28 -7.02 -9.03 3.22
N ILE A 29 -6.57 -9.85 4.18
CA ILE A 29 -5.88 -9.37 5.40
C ILE A 29 -4.64 -8.55 5.03
N ARG A 30 -3.78 -9.06 4.13
CA ARG A 30 -2.59 -8.31 3.69
C ARG A 30 -2.94 -6.97 3.05
N LYS A 31 -3.98 -6.93 2.22
CA LYS A 31 -4.47 -5.67 1.60
C LYS A 31 -5.03 -4.71 2.66
N ASN A 32 -5.75 -5.21 3.66
CA ASN A 32 -6.32 -4.38 4.73
C ASN A 32 -5.23 -3.73 5.59
N ILE A 33 -4.13 -4.44 5.87
CA ILE A 33 -2.98 -3.87 6.58
C ILE A 33 -2.40 -2.67 5.81
N TRP A 34 -2.27 -2.79 4.49
CA TRP A 34 -1.80 -1.68 3.65
C TRP A 34 -2.79 -0.51 3.66
N LYS A 35 -4.09 -0.76 3.48
CA LYS A 35 -5.14 0.27 3.51
C LYS A 35 -5.25 0.98 4.86
N ARG A 36 -5.05 0.27 5.98
CA ARG A 36 -5.12 0.82 7.35
C ARG A 36 -4.10 1.93 7.61
N LYS A 37 -2.98 1.95 6.87
CA LYS A 37 -1.99 3.03 6.96
C LYS A 37 -2.58 4.39 6.55
N GLY A 38 -3.45 4.40 5.53
CA GLY A 38 -4.13 5.62 5.07
C GLY A 38 -5.06 6.22 6.11
N TYR A 39 -5.77 5.38 6.87
CA TYR A 39 -6.63 5.86 7.97
C TYR A 39 -5.86 6.66 9.02
N ARG A 40 -4.67 6.19 9.43
CA ARG A 40 -3.82 6.92 10.39
C ARG A 40 -3.32 8.25 9.82
N ALA A 41 -3.01 8.31 8.54
CA ALA A 41 -2.61 9.55 7.88
C ALA A 41 -3.79 10.55 7.82
N ALA A 42 -4.99 10.08 7.49
CA ALA A 42 -6.19 10.91 7.45
C ALA A 42 -6.53 11.54 8.81
N LEU A 43 -6.43 10.78 9.90
CA LEU A 43 -6.66 11.31 11.25
C LEU A 43 -5.68 12.43 11.61
N LYS A 44 -4.39 12.24 11.31
CA LYS A 44 -3.36 13.26 11.55
C LYS A 44 -3.60 14.50 10.69
N ALA A 45 -3.91 14.31 9.41
CA ALA A 45 -4.20 15.40 8.48
C ALA A 45 -5.45 16.21 8.91
N PHE A 46 -6.51 15.54 9.38
CA PHE A 46 -7.72 16.21 9.86
C PHE A 46 -7.45 17.04 11.13
N SER A 47 -6.74 16.46 12.10
CA SER A 47 -6.33 17.19 13.31
C SER A 47 -5.48 18.42 12.97
N LEU A 48 -4.54 18.27 12.03
CA LEU A 48 -3.71 19.37 11.55
C LEU A 48 -4.54 20.46 10.87
N ALA A 49 -5.45 20.10 9.97
CA ALA A 49 -6.30 21.06 9.27
C ALA A 49 -7.17 21.89 10.23
N LYS A 50 -7.72 21.25 11.27
CA LYS A 50 -8.47 21.96 12.33
C LYS A 50 -7.59 22.95 13.09
N SER A 51 -6.36 22.56 13.44
CA SER A 51 -5.40 23.45 14.11
C SER A 51 -5.01 24.65 13.24
N LEU A 52 -4.84 24.45 11.93
CA LEU A 52 -4.53 25.54 11.00
C LEU A 52 -5.72 26.49 10.81
N SER A 53 -6.94 25.94 10.75
CA SER A 53 -8.16 26.72 10.53
C SER A 53 -8.47 27.71 11.65
N THR A 54 -8.02 27.48 12.89
CA THR A 54 -8.26 28.40 14.01
C THR A 54 -7.30 29.57 14.06
N GLY A 55 -6.20 29.55 13.27
CA GLY A 55 -5.22 30.64 13.20
C GLY A 55 -4.46 30.95 14.51
N SER A 56 -4.73 30.21 15.59
CA SER A 56 -4.16 30.42 16.92
C SER A 56 -2.83 29.70 17.15
N SER A 57 -2.48 28.75 16.29
CA SER A 57 -1.23 27.98 16.41
C SER A 57 -0.03 28.79 15.92
N LYS A 58 0.86 29.18 16.84
CA LYS A 58 2.11 29.91 16.54
C LYS A 58 3.23 29.04 15.95
N SER A 59 3.09 27.72 15.98
CA SER A 59 4.11 26.75 15.55
C SER A 59 3.95 26.29 14.09
N PHE A 60 2.76 26.41 13.51
CA PHE A 60 2.48 25.96 12.15
C PHE A 60 2.19 27.17 11.26
N PHE A 61 3.03 27.39 10.25
CA PHE A 61 2.86 28.46 9.27
C PHE A 61 2.31 27.90 7.95
N CYS A 62 1.14 28.35 7.54
CA CYS A 62 0.64 28.17 6.18
C CYS A 62 0.75 29.50 5.45
N VAL A 63 1.58 29.57 4.39
CA VAL A 63 1.68 30.77 3.55
C VAL A 63 0.40 30.85 2.72
N THR A 64 -0.53 31.71 3.11
CA THR A 64 -1.68 32.06 2.26
C THR A 64 -1.22 33.19 1.34
N ASN A 65 -0.85 32.86 0.10
CA ASN A 65 -0.68 33.87 -0.93
C ASN A 65 -2.05 34.52 -1.19
N LYS A 66 -2.11 35.83 -0.97
CA LYS A 66 -3.29 36.66 -1.18
C LYS A 66 -3.36 37.11 -2.63
#